data_AF-A0A917ARX9-F1
#
_entry.id   AF-A0A917ARX9-F1
#
_cell.length_a   1.000
_cell.length_b   1.000
_cell.length_c   1.000
_cell.angle_alpha   90.00
_cell.angle_beta   90.00
_cell.angle_gamma   90.00
#
_symmetry.space_group_name_H-M   'P 1'
#
loop_
_entity.id
_entity.type
_entity.pdbx_description
1 polymer ?
#
loop_
_entity_poly.entity_id
_entity_poly.type
_entity_poly.pdbx_seq_one_letter_code
_entity_poly.pdbx_strand_id
1 'polypeptide(L)'
;MQLFVTEKAEVAIKKLFPEESTVIRVRTEYNGGCSVYVIVDLVRDELVESDVVYDKDGIVVLVSDYGKEYLGEKVTIDYGVGFSVRTPNETIVYGLSIAK
;
A
#
# COMPACT_ATOMS: atom_id res chain seq x y z
N MET A 1 -9.63 6.56 7.29
CA MET A 1 -9.21 5.63 6.22
C MET A 1 -9.62 4.20 6.52
N GLN A 2 -10.25 3.56 5.53
CA GLN A 2 -10.50 2.13 5.41
C GLN A 2 -9.67 1.57 4.25
N LEU A 3 -8.78 0.62 4.55
CA LEU A 3 -8.01 -0.10 3.53
C LEU A 3 -8.61 -1.49 3.30
N PHE A 4 -8.80 -1.86 2.04
CA PHE A 4 -9.16 -3.22 1.63
C PHE A 4 -8.02 -3.85 0.85
N VAL A 5 -7.55 -5.02 1.28
CA VAL A 5 -6.61 -5.84 0.51
C VAL A 5 -7.41 -6.98 -0.10
N THR A 6 -7.40 -7.12 -1.43
CA THR A 6 -8.14 -8.21 -2.08
C THR A 6 -7.50 -9.56 -1.77
N GLU A 7 -8.27 -10.65 -1.82
CA GLU A 7 -7.74 -12.00 -1.63
C GLU A 7 -6.56 -12.30 -2.57
N LYS A 8 -6.61 -11.80 -3.81
CA LYS A 8 -5.52 -11.95 -4.78
C LYS A 8 -4.25 -11.25 -4.30
N ALA A 9 -4.38 -10.05 -3.73
CA ALA A 9 -3.26 -9.32 -3.16
C ALA A 9 -2.72 -10.00 -1.90
N GLU A 10 -3.59 -10.47 -1.00
CA GLU A 10 -3.18 -11.23 0.20
C GLU A 10 -2.37 -12.49 -0.20
N VAL A 11 -2.85 -13.26 -1.18
CA VAL A 11 -2.14 -14.43 -1.72
C VAL A 11 -0.80 -14.05 -2.36
N ALA A 12 -0.76 -12.97 -3.13
CA ALA A 12 0.48 -12.51 -3.75
C ALA A 12 1.52 -12.06 -2.71
N ILE A 13 1.10 -11.34 -1.67
CA ILE A 13 1.96 -10.93 -0.55
C ILE A 13 2.55 -12.15 0.16
N LYS A 14 1.71 -13.12 0.54
CA LYS A 14 2.16 -14.35 1.23
C LYS A 14 3.11 -15.20 0.39
N LYS A 15 2.97 -15.17 -0.94
CA LYS A 15 3.90 -15.84 -1.86
C LYS A 15 5.25 -15.13 -1.94
N LEU A 16 5.26 -13.79 -1.89
CA LEU A 16 6.48 -12.99 -1.93
C LEU A 16 7.24 -13.04 -0.60
N PHE A 17 6.51 -13.07 0.51
CA PHE A 17 7.03 -13.06 1.86
C PHE A 17 6.40 -14.23 2.64
N PRO A 18 7.00 -15.43 2.59
CA PRO A 18 6.45 -16.64 3.21
C PRO A 18 6.59 -16.69 4.74
N GLU A 19 7.17 -15.65 5.33
CA GLU A 19 7.36 -15.48 6.77
C GLU A 19 6.05 -15.09 7.49
N GLU A 20 5.93 -15.43 8.78
CA GLU A 20 4.65 -15.39 9.51
C GLU A 20 4.02 -13.99 9.58
N SER A 21 4.83 -12.94 9.51
CA SER A 21 4.35 -11.56 9.45
C SER A 21 5.11 -10.74 8.40
N THR A 22 4.37 -9.88 7.70
CA THR A 22 4.91 -8.93 6.74
C THR A 22 4.24 -7.58 6.95
N VAL A 23 5.07 -6.56 7.15
CA VAL A 23 4.66 -5.17 7.20
C VAL A 23 4.95 -4.52 5.85
N ILE A 24 3.93 -3.92 5.25
CA ILE A 24 4.00 -3.23 3.95
C ILE A 24 3.56 -1.79 4.17
N ARG A 25 4.26 -0.82 3.59
CA ARG A 25 3.80 0.57 3.55
C ARG A 25 3.29 0.92 2.16
N VAL A 26 2.13 1.57 2.09
CA VAL A 26 1.75 2.38 0.92
C VAL A 26 2.48 3.70 1.06
N ARG A 27 3.64 3.79 0.41
CA ARG A 27 4.50 4.95 0.56
C ARG A 27 4.02 6.05 -0.38
N THR A 28 3.78 7.21 0.21
CA THR A 28 3.34 8.43 -0.48
C THR A 28 4.36 9.53 -0.22
N GLU A 29 5.15 9.88 -1.23
CA GLU A 29 6.22 10.87 -1.11
C GLU A 29 6.02 12.01 -2.10
N TYR A 30 6.23 13.24 -1.63
CA TYR A 30 6.34 14.40 -2.50
C TYR A 30 7.68 14.37 -3.23
N ASN A 31 7.66 14.39 -4.56
CA ASN A 31 8.85 14.69 -5.33
C ASN A 31 8.79 16.16 -5.80
N GLY A 32 9.56 17.02 -5.11
CA GLY A 32 9.61 18.46 -5.35
C GLY A 32 10.72 18.82 -6.33
N GLY A 33 10.42 18.81 -7.63
CA GLY A 33 11.28 19.32 -8.69
C GLY A 33 10.58 20.36 -9.57
N CYS A 34 10.96 20.46 -10.85
CA CYS A 34 10.31 21.35 -11.83
C CYS A 34 8.85 20.97 -12.15
N SER A 35 8.41 19.77 -11.76
CA SER A 35 7.01 19.35 -11.70
C SER A 35 6.73 18.76 -10.32
N VAL A 36 5.56 19.07 -9.76
CA VAL A 36 5.10 18.51 -8.49
C VAL A 36 4.23 17.30 -8.79
N TYR A 37 4.68 16.13 -8.34
CA TYR A 37 3.88 14.92 -8.36
C TYR A 37 4.12 14.12 -7.08
N VAL A 38 3.15 13.28 -6.74
CA VAL A 38 3.21 12.39 -5.59
C VAL A 38 3.57 11.00 -6.10
N ILE A 39 4.62 10.42 -5.52
CA ILE A 39 4.99 9.03 -5.77
C ILE A 39 4.15 8.17 -4.85
N VAL A 40 3.49 7.15 -5.43
CA VAL A 40 2.78 6.12 -4.67
C VAL A 40 3.35 4.77 -5.05
N ASP A 41 3.89 4.04 -4.09
CA ASP A 41 4.37 2.67 -4.28
C ASP A 41 4.16 1.79 -3.03
N LEU A 42 4.60 0.53 -3.12
CA LEU A 42 4.52 -0.45 -2.04
C LEU A 42 5.94 -0.90 -1.67
N VAL A 43 6.27 -0.81 -0.38
CA VAL A 43 7.59 -1.18 0.15
C VAL A 43 7.42 -2.02 1.41
N ARG A 44 8.36 -2.92 1.73
CA ARG A 44 8.46 -3.45 3.08
C ARG A 44 8.86 -2.34 4.05
N ASP A 45 8.43 -2.46 5.29
CA ASP A 45 8.77 -1.48 6.31
C ASP A 45 8.79 -2.11 7.71
N GLU A 46 9.16 -1.33 8.71
CA GLU A 46 9.03 -1.66 10.13
C GLU A 46 7.65 -1.24 10.67
N LEU A 47 7.19 -1.93 11.71
CA LEU A 47 5.89 -1.65 12.32
C LEU A 47 5.88 -0.26 12.97
N VAL A 48 4.95 0.59 12.53
CA VAL A 48 4.62 1.88 13.14
C VAL A 48 3.15 1.87 13.50
N GLU A 49 2.82 1.67 14.79
CA GLU A 49 1.44 1.43 15.25
C GLU A 49 0.45 2.53 14.83
N SER A 50 0.89 3.80 14.82
CA SER A 50 0.05 4.95 14.41
C SER A 50 -0.34 4.94 12.92
N ASP A 51 0.40 4.18 12.12
CA ASP A 51 0.25 4.16 10.66
C ASP A 51 -0.52 2.93 10.20
N VAL A 52 -0.83 1.98 11.09
CA VAL A 52 -1.57 0.77 10.76
C VAL A 52 -2.99 1.12 10.31
N VAL A 53 -3.33 0.73 9.08
CA VAL A 53 -4.68 0.90 8.51
C VAL A 53 -5.33 -0.43 8.10
N TYR A 54 -4.58 -1.52 8.16
CA TYR A 54 -5.03 -2.88 7.92
C TYR A 54 -4.10 -3.84 8.66
N ASP A 55 -4.71 -4.82 9.34
CA ASP A 55 -4.02 -5.90 10.03
C ASP A 55 -4.89 -7.15 9.93
N LYS A 56 -4.42 -8.14 9.16
CA LYS A 56 -5.12 -9.42 8.97
C LYS A 56 -4.16 -10.49 8.48
N ASP A 57 -4.29 -11.69 9.04
CA ASP A 57 -3.59 -12.92 8.62
C ASP A 57 -2.07 -12.74 8.41
N GLY A 58 -1.41 -12.02 9.33
CA GLY A 58 0.03 -11.74 9.28
C GLY A 58 0.44 -10.65 8.29
N ILE A 59 -0.51 -9.98 7.64
CA ILE A 59 -0.24 -8.84 6.76
C ILE A 59 -0.65 -7.55 7.48
N VAL A 60 0.32 -6.68 7.72
CA VAL A 60 0.09 -5.34 8.25
C VAL A 60 0.36 -4.33 7.13
N VAL A 61 -0.58 -3.41 6.91
CA VAL A 61 -0.38 -2.31 5.96
C VAL A 61 -0.35 -0.97 6.68
N LEU A 62 0.69 -0.21 6.38
CA LEU A 62 0.95 1.12 6.92
C LEU A 62 0.66 2.20 5.89
N VAL A 63 0.08 3.30 6.34
CA VAL A 63 -0.07 4.54 5.59
C VAL A 63 0.23 5.70 6.53
N SER A 64 1.12 6.61 6.14
CA SER A 64 1.41 7.80 6.93
C SER A 64 0.22 8.76 6.95
N ASP A 65 0.17 9.71 7.88
CA ASP A 65 -0.91 10.71 7.91
C ASP A 65 -1.02 11.50 6.60
N TYR A 66 0.11 11.86 6.01
CA TYR A 66 0.14 12.46 4.68
C TYR A 66 -0.47 11.55 3.60
N GLY A 67 -0.15 10.26 3.62
CA GLY A 67 -0.75 9.29 2.70
C GLY A 67 -2.24 9.09 2.91
N LYS A 68 -2.71 9.15 4.17
CA LYS A 68 -4.14 9.08 4.50
C LYS A 68 -4.89 10.27 3.91
N GLU A 69 -4.33 11.47 4.03
CA GLU A 69 -4.89 12.68 3.42
C GLU A 69 -4.90 12.61 1.89
N TYR A 70 -3.81 12.14 1.28
CA TYR A 70 -3.67 12.08 -0.17
C TYR A 70 -4.56 11.02 -0.84
N LEU A 71 -4.61 9.81 -0.26
CA LEU A 71 -5.35 8.67 -0.84
C LEU A 71 -6.84 8.70 -0.46
N GLY A 72 -7.21 9.43 0.60
CA GLY A 72 -8.58 9.60 1.05
C GLY A 72 -9.13 8.44 1.89
N GLU A 73 -10.45 8.40 2.05
CA GLU A 73 -11.09 7.54 3.05
C GLU A 73 -11.14 6.05 2.70
N LYS A 74 -11.12 5.68 1.42
CA LYS A 74 -11.26 4.30 0.97
C LYS A 74 -10.17 3.96 -0.03
N VAL A 75 -9.39 2.93 0.27
CA VAL A 75 -8.30 2.49 -0.59
C VAL A 75 -8.36 0.97 -0.75
N THR A 76 -8.08 0.49 -1.95
CA THR A 76 -7.99 -0.92 -2.28
C THR A 76 -6.60 -1.26 -2.81
N ILE A 77 -5.96 -2.27 -2.22
CA ILE A 77 -4.78 -2.94 -2.78
C ILE A 77 -5.24 -4.21 -3.47
N ASP A 78 -4.98 -4.31 -4.78
CA ASP A 78 -5.37 -5.46 -5.61
C ASP A 78 -4.17 -5.99 -6.40
N TYR A 79 -4.26 -7.25 -6.85
CA TYR A 79 -3.21 -7.92 -7.60
C TYR A 79 -3.71 -8.55 -8.91
N GLY A 80 -3.03 -8.23 -10.00
CA GLY A 80 -3.26 -8.75 -11.36
C GLY A 80 -1.95 -9.05 -12.07
N VAL A 81 -1.56 -8.18 -13.02
CA VAL A 81 -0.21 -8.21 -13.65
C VAL A 81 0.90 -7.68 -12.73
N GLY A 82 0.51 -7.09 -11.60
CA GLY A 82 1.31 -6.56 -10.51
C GLY A 82 0.35 -6.03 -9.44
N PHE A 83 0.87 -5.42 -8.38
CA PHE A 83 0.04 -4.73 -7.40
C PHE A 83 -0.51 -3.42 -7.95
N SER A 84 -1.67 -3.02 -7.46
CA SER A 84 -2.30 -1.73 -7.74
C SER A 84 -2.90 -1.14 -6.48
N VAL A 85 -2.87 0.19 -6.37
CA VAL A 85 -3.53 0.97 -5.32
C VAL A 85 -4.63 1.79 -5.99
N ARG A 86 -5.86 1.66 -5.49
CA ARG A 86 -7.06 2.30 -6.08
C ARG A 86 -7.87 2.98 -5.01
N THR A 87 -8.52 4.07 -5.38
CA THR A 87 -9.62 4.67 -4.61
C THR A 87 -10.94 4.32 -5.30
N PRO A 88 -12.12 4.65 -4.73
CA PRO A 88 -13.39 4.53 -5.45
C PRO A 88 -13.46 5.34 -6.74
N ASN A 89 -12.66 6.42 -6.84
CA ASN A 89 -12.73 7.37 -7.94
C ASN A 89 -11.74 7.02 -9.06
N GLU A 90 -10.58 6.44 -8.74
CA GLU A 90 -9.52 6.20 -9.73
C GLU A 90 -8.53 5.10 -9.32
N THR A 91 -7.73 4.65 -10.29
CA THR A 91 -6.53 3.85 -10.04
C THR A 91 -5.36 4.81 -9.86
N ILE A 92 -4.78 4.86 -8.66
CA ILE A 92 -3.67 5.75 -8.34
C ILE A 92 -2.38 5.25 -8.99
N VAL A 93 -2.13 3.95 -8.89
CA VAL A 93 -0.94 3.31 -9.45
C VAL A 93 -1.21 1.82 -9.70
N TYR A 94 -0.56 1.23 -10.71
CA TYR A 94 -0.69 -0.18 -11.07
C TYR A 94 0.64 -0.74 -11.60
N GLY A 95 0.74 -2.07 -11.61
CA GLY A 95 1.95 -2.76 -12.10
C GLY A 95 3.12 -2.70 -11.12
N LEU A 96 2.85 -2.48 -9.83
CA LEU A 96 3.87 -2.41 -8.79
C LEU A 96 4.39 -3.80 -8.41
N SER A 97 5.67 -3.85 -8.03
CA SER A 97 6.20 -4.86 -7.11
C SER A 97 6.22 -4.29 -5.69
N ILE A 98 6.42 -5.14 -4.69
CA ILE A 98 6.74 -4.68 -3.33
C ILE A 98 8.27 -4.62 -3.24
N ALA A 99 8.82 -3.41 -3.10
CA ALA A 99 10.25 -3.24 -2.92
C ALA A 99 10.69 -3.77 -1.54
N LYS A 100 11.93 -4.25 -1.46
CA LYS A 100 12.55 -4.64 -0.19
C LYS A 100 12.85 -3.43 0.68
#